data_AF-A0A1M2ZHK5-F1
#
_entry.id   AF-A0A1M2ZHK5-F1
#
_cell.length_a   1.000
_cell.length_b   1.000
_cell.length_c   1.000
_cell.angle_alpha   90.00
_cell.angle_beta   90.00
_cell.angle_gamma   90.00
#
_symmetry.space_group_name_H-M   'P 1'
#
loop_
_entity.id
_entity.type
_entity.pdbx_description
1 polymer ?
#
loop_
_entity_poly.entity_id
_entity_poly.type
_entity_poly.pdbx_seq_one_letter_code
_entity_poly.pdbx_strand_id
1 'polypeptide(L)'
;MTGPGSLRAVNALTITSGGAIGFATGSAINAGTDVTLTGQGINAAGLSAGGQALLDAGTGSLFASNLAVVGSITATGVGINLAGPGAMTIATANAGTGALTLSAGTINATSLVAGGPISATAVGNAQFGNVQSTAGGITISAGAINATTLAAVGPIGATATGNASFGDVQSGTGVTINAGGLASFAGGVGGTSIAVTSRDIAIALGATIGTPGVTRNATFTSVGGTTAAGTSAPAYIGGGDVAGAYSLSAAELARVFANDIAIVAPALGSANTPSVFVRALTLGTATLPGGGTLSITTPGSMQVEGTVQLTGRTATGGLALSAGETLAVIAGLGAIDINDGNGGLAGMLTLRGRTIIAATQAAIGDVAAVPTVDARDRRLAQNDGVLSDAGILRAATINANVSDGLFIQNTGSATDFDSRRGFTANNVAITTTGAAQIAINGRLTGAGGSFVTGRHTGPQVSINGALDGRAGGYVIGSKINGCLIGTAGSCVDLNTVLEPHGTIEGQLDPIAAVPRALSLSLIELWDAAAQGFPPLIDEPVTGAGNDDLWQRKP
;
A
#
# COMPACT_ATOMS: atom_id res chain seq x y z
N MET A 1 -56.87 -20.44 -0.28
CA MET A 1 -57.23 -20.91 -1.64
C MET A 1 -56.13 -21.85 -2.11
N THR A 2 -56.45 -23.07 -2.57
CA THR A 2 -55.47 -24.15 -2.84
C THR A 2 -55.16 -24.37 -4.33
N GLY A 3 -55.59 -23.45 -5.22
CA GLY A 3 -55.24 -23.43 -6.64
C GLY A 3 -54.82 -22.02 -7.10
N PRO A 4 -54.21 -21.87 -8.29
CA PRO A 4 -53.85 -20.56 -8.84
C PRO A 4 -55.12 -19.75 -9.07
N GLY A 5 -55.27 -18.64 -8.33
CA GLY A 5 -56.43 -17.76 -8.42
C GLY A 5 -56.02 -16.30 -8.27
N SER A 6 -56.77 -15.38 -8.88
CA SER A 6 -56.53 -13.95 -8.72
C SER A 6 -57.62 -13.31 -7.86
N LEU A 7 -57.25 -12.57 -6.82
CA LEU A 7 -58.16 -11.64 -6.17
C LEU A 7 -58.00 -10.27 -6.84
N ARG A 8 -59.08 -9.74 -7.42
CA ARG A 8 -59.07 -8.47 -8.16
C ARG A 8 -60.09 -7.51 -7.58
N ALA A 9 -59.66 -6.31 -7.22
CA ALA A 9 -60.51 -5.20 -6.82
C ALA A 9 -60.28 -4.01 -7.76
N VAL A 10 -61.35 -3.35 -8.21
CA VAL A 10 -61.25 -2.17 -9.09
C VAL A 10 -60.69 -0.97 -8.33
N ASN A 11 -60.99 -0.86 -7.03
CA ASN A 11 -60.50 0.21 -6.14
C ASN A 11 -59.53 -0.40 -5.12
N ALA A 12 -59.72 -0.10 -3.84
CA ALA A 12 -58.91 -0.63 -2.76
C ALA A 12 -59.28 -2.08 -2.45
N LEU A 13 -58.32 -2.84 -1.96
CA LEU A 13 -58.51 -4.17 -1.41
C LEU A 13 -57.98 -4.21 0.02
N THR A 14 -58.84 -4.66 0.95
CA THR A 14 -58.46 -4.88 2.34
C THR A 14 -58.73 -6.33 2.70
N ILE A 15 -57.72 -7.01 3.26
CA ILE A 15 -57.84 -8.37 3.78
C ILE A 15 -57.30 -8.37 5.20
N THR A 16 -58.16 -8.77 6.13
CA THR A 16 -57.80 -8.93 7.54
C THR A 16 -58.06 -10.37 7.96
N SER A 17 -57.08 -10.99 8.61
CA SER A 17 -57.17 -12.35 9.13
C SER A 17 -56.63 -12.39 10.55
N GLY A 18 -57.29 -13.14 11.45
CA GLY A 18 -56.72 -13.45 12.77
C GLY A 18 -55.55 -14.44 12.71
N GLY A 19 -55.34 -15.08 11.55
CA GLY A 19 -54.23 -16.00 11.29
C GLY A 19 -53.39 -15.54 10.09
N ALA A 20 -52.64 -16.47 9.49
CA ALA A 20 -51.83 -16.16 8.31
C ALA A 20 -52.70 -15.88 7.07
N ILE A 21 -52.25 -14.95 6.24
CA ILE A 21 -52.76 -14.70 4.89
C ILE A 21 -51.83 -15.42 3.92
N GLY A 22 -52.30 -16.51 3.33
CA GLY A 22 -51.53 -17.31 2.38
C GLY A 22 -52.22 -17.42 1.02
N PHE A 23 -51.49 -17.08 -0.04
CA PHE A 23 -51.90 -17.30 -1.42
C PHE A 23 -51.05 -18.40 -2.04
N ALA A 24 -51.68 -19.32 -2.78
CA ALA A 24 -50.96 -20.37 -3.47
C ALA A 24 -50.04 -19.78 -4.54
N THR A 25 -48.92 -20.45 -4.82
CA THR A 25 -48.01 -20.06 -5.91
C THR A 25 -48.77 -19.82 -7.22
N GLY A 26 -48.44 -18.75 -7.93
CA GLY A 26 -49.15 -18.34 -9.15
C GLY A 26 -50.46 -17.57 -8.90
N SER A 27 -50.87 -17.39 -7.65
CA SER A 27 -51.97 -16.49 -7.29
C SER A 27 -51.51 -15.03 -7.29
N ALA A 28 -52.41 -14.13 -7.66
CA ALA A 28 -52.12 -12.70 -7.72
C ALA A 28 -53.19 -11.87 -7.00
N ILE A 29 -52.74 -10.90 -6.23
CA ILE A 29 -53.56 -9.85 -5.66
C ILE A 29 -53.44 -8.63 -6.56
N ASN A 30 -54.56 -8.07 -7.02
CA ASN A 30 -54.55 -6.87 -7.84
C ASN A 30 -55.61 -5.89 -7.32
N ALA A 31 -55.18 -4.71 -6.88
CA ALA A 31 -56.06 -3.59 -6.55
C ALA A 31 -55.79 -2.41 -7.48
N GLY A 32 -56.84 -1.76 -7.98
CA GLY A 32 -56.70 -0.56 -8.80
C GLY A 32 -56.20 0.65 -8.01
N THR A 33 -56.38 0.66 -6.68
CA THR A 33 -55.77 1.65 -5.77
C THR A 33 -54.96 0.96 -4.68
N ASP A 34 -55.32 1.11 -3.42
CA ASP A 34 -54.52 0.67 -2.27
C ASP A 34 -54.75 -0.82 -1.95
N VAL A 35 -53.70 -1.49 -1.47
CA VAL A 35 -53.79 -2.83 -0.87
C VAL A 35 -53.47 -2.73 0.61
N THR A 36 -54.32 -3.30 1.46
CA THR A 36 -54.05 -3.49 2.89
C THR A 36 -54.20 -4.95 3.24
N LEU A 37 -53.13 -5.58 3.72
CA LEU A 37 -53.13 -6.95 4.23
C LEU A 37 -52.71 -6.93 5.70
N THR A 38 -53.54 -7.48 6.59
CA THR A 38 -53.24 -7.57 8.02
C THR A 38 -53.51 -8.98 8.53
N GLY A 39 -52.49 -9.64 9.08
CA GLY A 39 -52.62 -10.96 9.68
C GLY A 39 -51.37 -11.43 10.41
N GLN A 40 -51.35 -12.66 10.88
CA GLN A 40 -50.23 -13.24 11.65
C GLN A 40 -49.24 -13.98 10.74
N GLY A 41 -48.82 -13.31 9.67
CA GLY A 41 -48.02 -13.87 8.57
C GLY A 41 -48.67 -13.58 7.23
N ILE A 42 -47.87 -13.21 6.23
CA ILE A 42 -48.34 -12.92 4.87
C ILE A 42 -47.44 -13.64 3.87
N ASN A 43 -48.03 -14.39 2.96
CA ASN A 43 -47.34 -14.97 1.81
C ASN A 43 -48.14 -14.65 0.53
N ALA A 44 -47.63 -13.71 -0.25
CA ALA A 44 -48.22 -13.23 -1.50
C ALA A 44 -47.23 -13.43 -2.67
N ALA A 45 -47.53 -14.38 -3.55
CA ALA A 45 -46.66 -14.70 -4.71
C ALA A 45 -46.69 -13.62 -5.82
N GLY A 46 -47.76 -12.81 -5.86
CA GLY A 46 -47.92 -11.66 -6.73
C GLY A 46 -48.83 -10.63 -6.07
N LEU A 47 -48.37 -9.38 -6.01
CA LEU A 47 -49.13 -8.27 -5.42
C LEU A 47 -48.96 -7.03 -6.30
N SER A 48 -50.06 -6.53 -6.82
CA SER A 48 -50.12 -5.24 -7.52
C SER A 48 -51.10 -4.29 -6.86
N ALA A 49 -50.72 -3.02 -6.79
CA ALA A 49 -51.50 -1.92 -6.25
C ALA A 49 -51.26 -0.67 -7.09
N GLY A 50 -52.33 -0.05 -7.60
CA GLY A 50 -52.24 1.25 -8.28
C GLY A 50 -51.96 2.42 -7.32
N GLY A 51 -52.15 2.21 -6.02
CA GLY A 51 -51.82 3.13 -4.94
C GLY A 51 -50.78 2.55 -3.98
N GLN A 52 -51.01 2.68 -2.68
CA GLN A 52 -50.11 2.23 -1.62
C GLN A 52 -50.32 0.76 -1.25
N ALA A 53 -49.30 0.15 -0.65
CA ALA A 53 -49.41 -1.19 -0.05
C ALA A 53 -49.06 -1.13 1.44
N LEU A 54 -50.03 -1.45 2.29
CA LEU A 54 -49.85 -1.66 3.72
C LEU A 54 -49.87 -3.16 4.01
N LEU A 55 -48.73 -3.71 4.41
CA LEU A 55 -48.52 -5.14 4.62
C LEU A 55 -48.10 -5.38 6.07
N ASP A 56 -49.04 -5.82 6.90
CA ASP A 56 -48.78 -6.11 8.31
C ASP A 56 -48.93 -7.60 8.59
N ALA A 57 -47.78 -8.28 8.73
CA ALA A 57 -47.71 -9.69 9.07
C ALA A 57 -47.68 -9.93 10.59
N GLY A 58 -47.86 -8.90 11.43
CA GLY A 58 -47.93 -9.04 12.88
C GLY A 58 -46.72 -9.75 13.46
N THR A 59 -46.96 -10.85 14.18
CA THR A 59 -45.89 -11.71 14.75
C THR A 59 -45.38 -12.77 13.78
N GLY A 60 -45.85 -12.78 12.53
CA GLY A 60 -45.43 -13.71 11.48
C GLY A 60 -44.46 -13.06 10.50
N SER A 61 -43.95 -13.85 9.56
CA SER A 61 -43.12 -13.35 8.47
C SER A 61 -43.96 -12.83 7.30
N LEU A 62 -43.42 -11.83 6.60
CA LEU A 62 -43.96 -11.26 5.37
C LEU A 62 -43.11 -11.71 4.19
N PHE A 63 -43.73 -12.41 3.25
CA PHE A 63 -43.16 -12.76 1.95
C PHE A 63 -44.06 -12.19 0.87
N ALA A 64 -43.55 -11.24 0.09
CA ALA A 64 -44.24 -10.69 -1.06
C ALA A 64 -43.29 -10.69 -2.27
N SER A 65 -43.61 -11.50 -3.27
CA SER A 65 -42.86 -11.57 -4.53
C SER A 65 -43.66 -10.95 -5.67
N ASN A 66 -42.98 -10.63 -6.77
CA ASN A 66 -43.56 -9.96 -7.94
C ASN A 66 -44.38 -8.73 -7.55
N LEU A 67 -43.85 -7.92 -6.62
CA LEU A 67 -44.44 -6.66 -6.19
C LEU A 67 -44.45 -5.66 -7.35
N ALA A 68 -45.64 -5.09 -7.60
CA ALA A 68 -45.87 -4.01 -8.54
C ALA A 68 -46.78 -2.96 -7.89
N VAL A 69 -46.19 -2.16 -7.00
CA VAL A 69 -46.88 -1.11 -6.24
C VAL A 69 -46.46 0.24 -6.82
N VAL A 70 -47.42 1.03 -7.28
CA VAL A 70 -47.14 2.37 -7.85
C VAL A 70 -46.82 3.38 -6.74
N GLY A 71 -47.53 3.29 -5.61
CA GLY A 71 -47.34 4.13 -4.43
C GLY A 71 -46.28 3.61 -3.46
N SER A 72 -46.38 4.05 -2.22
CA SER A 72 -45.45 3.64 -1.16
C SER A 72 -45.82 2.28 -0.55
N ILE A 73 -44.80 1.53 -0.12
CA ILE A 73 -44.93 0.29 0.63
C ILE A 73 -44.63 0.57 2.10
N THR A 74 -45.53 0.14 2.98
CA THR A 74 -45.32 0.06 4.43
C THR A 74 -45.44 -1.41 4.83
N ALA A 75 -44.38 -1.96 5.41
CA ALA A 75 -44.26 -3.38 5.70
C ALA A 75 -43.83 -3.65 7.14
N THR A 76 -44.57 -4.49 7.86
CA THR A 76 -44.25 -4.94 9.23
C THR A 76 -44.35 -6.45 9.32
N GLY A 77 -43.46 -7.08 10.11
CA GLY A 77 -43.47 -8.51 10.36
C GLY A 77 -42.24 -8.93 11.16
N VAL A 78 -42.11 -10.21 11.52
CA VAL A 78 -40.91 -10.73 12.20
C VAL A 78 -39.72 -10.77 11.25
N GLY A 79 -39.89 -11.33 10.06
CA GLY A 79 -38.96 -11.24 8.94
C GLY A 79 -39.69 -10.76 7.71
N ILE A 80 -39.01 -10.02 6.84
CA ILE A 80 -39.61 -9.42 5.65
C ILE A 80 -38.78 -9.80 4.43
N ASN A 81 -39.45 -10.28 3.39
CA ASN A 81 -38.90 -10.44 2.06
C ASN A 81 -39.83 -9.76 1.05
N LEU A 82 -39.33 -8.70 0.42
CA LEU A 82 -40.02 -7.96 -0.64
C LEU A 82 -39.20 -8.09 -1.93
N ALA A 83 -39.81 -8.69 -2.94
CA ALA A 83 -39.21 -8.82 -4.26
C ALA A 83 -40.15 -8.34 -5.36
N GLY A 84 -39.65 -7.53 -6.29
CA GLY A 84 -40.37 -7.08 -7.46
C GLY A 84 -39.44 -6.93 -8.67
N PRO A 85 -39.91 -7.12 -9.91
CA PRO A 85 -39.08 -6.91 -11.09
C PRO A 85 -38.83 -5.41 -11.39
N GLY A 86 -39.70 -4.52 -10.88
CA GLY A 86 -39.67 -3.08 -11.13
C GLY A 86 -39.08 -2.26 -9.99
N ALA A 87 -39.36 -0.96 -10.00
CA ALA A 87 -39.01 -0.07 -8.89
C ALA A 87 -39.86 -0.37 -7.64
N MET A 88 -39.26 -0.24 -6.46
CA MET A 88 -39.95 -0.28 -5.18
C MET A 88 -39.73 1.03 -4.43
N THR A 89 -40.82 1.68 -4.04
CA THR A 89 -40.81 2.83 -3.13
C THR A 89 -41.30 2.38 -1.77
N ILE A 90 -40.43 2.40 -0.77
CA ILE A 90 -40.70 1.91 0.59
C ILE A 90 -40.69 3.11 1.52
N ALA A 91 -41.85 3.41 2.11
CA ALA A 91 -41.91 4.38 3.19
C ALA A 91 -41.24 3.79 4.44
N THR A 92 -41.68 2.59 4.84
CA THR A 92 -41.10 1.88 5.98
C THR A 92 -41.12 0.37 5.77
N ALA A 93 -40.05 -0.31 6.19
CA ALA A 93 -40.05 -1.75 6.37
C ALA A 93 -39.41 -2.09 7.73
N ASN A 94 -40.17 -2.73 8.61
CA ASN A 94 -39.75 -3.07 9.96
C ASN A 94 -39.86 -4.59 10.20
N ALA A 95 -38.71 -5.26 10.10
CA ALA A 95 -38.57 -6.67 10.44
C ALA A 95 -38.19 -6.80 11.93
N GLY A 96 -39.12 -7.25 12.77
CA GLY A 96 -38.98 -7.29 14.23
C GLY A 96 -37.66 -7.92 14.72
N THR A 97 -37.58 -9.25 14.79
CA THR A 97 -36.35 -9.96 15.22
C THR A 97 -35.61 -10.62 14.06
N GLY A 98 -36.25 -10.72 12.89
CA GLY A 98 -35.75 -11.44 11.72
C GLY A 98 -35.04 -10.54 10.71
N ALA A 99 -34.69 -11.15 9.58
CA ALA A 99 -34.02 -10.47 8.48
C ALA A 99 -35.00 -9.64 7.63
N LEU A 100 -34.44 -8.62 6.97
CA LEU A 100 -35.12 -7.83 5.95
C LEU A 100 -34.39 -7.99 4.62
N THR A 101 -35.06 -8.57 3.63
CA THR A 101 -34.52 -8.80 2.29
C THR A 101 -35.33 -8.02 1.26
N LEU A 102 -34.64 -7.23 0.44
CA LEU A 102 -35.23 -6.46 -0.65
C LEU A 102 -34.56 -6.82 -1.98
N SER A 103 -35.35 -7.05 -3.03
CA SER A 103 -34.85 -7.26 -4.39
C SER A 103 -35.72 -6.52 -5.41
N ALA A 104 -35.15 -5.57 -6.14
CA ALA A 104 -35.90 -4.78 -7.13
C ALA A 104 -35.06 -4.33 -8.34
N GLY A 105 -35.76 -3.80 -9.35
CA GLY A 105 -35.12 -3.01 -10.40
C GLY A 105 -34.45 -1.75 -9.82
N THR A 106 -35.18 -0.98 -9.01
CA THR A 106 -34.67 0.20 -8.29
C THR A 106 -35.25 0.18 -6.88
N ILE A 107 -34.49 0.60 -5.87
CA ILE A 107 -34.99 0.72 -4.49
C ILE A 107 -34.95 2.19 -4.07
N ASN A 108 -36.07 2.71 -3.58
CA ASN A 108 -36.11 3.98 -2.86
C ASN A 108 -36.78 3.73 -1.51
N ALA A 109 -35.99 3.72 -0.43
CA ALA A 109 -36.46 3.40 0.90
C ALA A 109 -36.18 4.54 1.88
N THR A 110 -37.22 5.00 2.58
CA THR A 110 -37.05 6.06 3.60
C THR A 110 -36.55 5.49 4.91
N SER A 111 -37.12 4.39 5.41
CA SER A 111 -36.67 3.73 6.64
C SER A 111 -36.74 2.21 6.55
N LEU A 112 -35.61 1.56 6.83
CA LEU A 112 -35.47 0.11 6.92
C LEU A 112 -34.93 -0.24 8.31
N VAL A 113 -35.68 -1.03 9.07
CA VAL A 113 -35.29 -1.48 10.40
C VAL A 113 -35.40 -2.98 10.48
N ALA A 114 -34.37 -3.64 11.00
CA ALA A 114 -34.38 -5.08 11.25
C ALA A 114 -33.74 -5.45 12.58
N GLY A 115 -34.35 -6.41 13.28
CA GLY A 115 -33.72 -7.15 14.37
C GLY A 115 -32.53 -7.96 13.89
N GLY A 116 -32.67 -8.59 12.73
CA GLY A 116 -31.63 -9.37 12.05
C GLY A 116 -30.91 -8.59 10.95
N PRO A 117 -30.22 -9.30 10.03
CA PRO A 117 -29.49 -8.66 8.93
C PRO A 117 -30.43 -8.01 7.90
N ILE A 118 -29.92 -6.96 7.24
CA ILE A 118 -30.57 -6.31 6.12
C ILE A 118 -29.80 -6.61 4.84
N SER A 119 -30.48 -7.12 3.81
CA SER A 119 -29.93 -7.32 2.48
C SER A 119 -30.78 -6.59 1.45
N ALA A 120 -30.20 -5.68 0.67
CA ALA A 120 -30.89 -4.96 -0.38
C ALA A 120 -30.14 -5.07 -1.70
N THR A 121 -30.81 -5.61 -2.72
CA THR A 121 -30.27 -5.76 -4.07
C THR A 121 -31.13 -4.99 -5.08
N ALA A 122 -30.52 -4.03 -5.75
CA ALA A 122 -31.12 -3.33 -6.89
C ALA A 122 -30.34 -3.64 -8.17
N VAL A 123 -31.03 -3.86 -9.29
CA VAL A 123 -30.37 -3.96 -10.60
C VAL A 123 -29.87 -2.59 -11.07
N GLY A 124 -30.71 -1.58 -10.89
CA GLY A 124 -30.42 -0.16 -11.08
C GLY A 124 -30.05 0.50 -9.75
N ASN A 125 -30.51 1.72 -9.51
CA ASN A 125 -30.05 2.51 -8.37
C ASN A 125 -30.76 2.14 -7.06
N ALA A 126 -30.11 2.43 -5.95
CA ALA A 126 -30.68 2.29 -4.61
C ALA A 126 -30.47 3.58 -3.79
N GLN A 127 -31.58 4.11 -3.26
CA GLN A 127 -31.60 5.25 -2.36
C GLN A 127 -32.15 4.83 -1.01
N PHE A 128 -31.47 5.25 0.06
CA PHE A 128 -31.82 4.94 1.44
C PHE A 128 -31.78 6.20 2.31
N GLY A 129 -32.82 6.41 3.10
CA GLY A 129 -32.81 7.36 4.22
C GLY A 129 -32.10 6.75 5.43
N ASN A 130 -32.86 6.09 6.29
CA ASN A 130 -32.37 5.38 7.47
C ASN A 130 -32.37 3.87 7.29
N VAL A 131 -31.23 3.22 7.55
CA VAL A 131 -31.10 1.76 7.52
C VAL A 131 -30.45 1.30 8.82
N GLN A 132 -31.18 0.52 9.61
CA GLN A 132 -30.73 0.09 10.93
C GLN A 132 -30.90 -1.42 11.15
N SER A 133 -29.80 -2.13 11.37
CA SER A 133 -29.78 -3.51 11.84
C SER A 133 -29.33 -3.59 13.30
N THR A 134 -30.22 -4.04 14.19
CA THR A 134 -29.98 -3.99 15.64
C THR A 134 -29.24 -5.20 16.21
N ALA A 135 -29.20 -6.33 15.50
CA ALA A 135 -28.37 -7.49 15.88
C ALA A 135 -27.62 -8.15 14.70
N GLY A 136 -27.74 -7.60 13.48
CA GLY A 136 -27.11 -8.14 12.27
C GLY A 136 -26.23 -7.13 11.53
N GLY A 137 -25.82 -7.51 10.32
CA GLY A 137 -25.12 -6.63 9.38
C GLY A 137 -26.03 -6.02 8.32
N ILE A 138 -25.48 -5.12 7.50
CA ILE A 138 -26.14 -4.55 6.33
C ILE A 138 -25.33 -4.95 5.09
N THR A 139 -26.00 -5.45 4.05
CA THR A 139 -25.40 -5.71 2.73
C THR A 139 -26.24 -5.06 1.64
N ILE A 140 -25.62 -4.20 0.84
CA ILE A 140 -26.28 -3.47 -0.25
C ILE A 140 -25.54 -3.73 -1.56
N SER A 141 -26.28 -4.05 -2.62
CA SER A 141 -25.75 -4.14 -3.99
C SER A 141 -26.64 -3.36 -4.94
N ALA A 142 -26.08 -2.45 -5.73
CA ALA A 142 -26.83 -1.64 -6.68
C ALA A 142 -25.97 -1.13 -7.86
N GLY A 143 -26.62 -0.51 -8.84
CA GLY A 143 -26.01 0.35 -9.84
C GLY A 143 -25.28 1.52 -9.20
N ALA A 144 -26.02 2.50 -8.70
CA ALA A 144 -25.51 3.52 -7.79
C ALA A 144 -26.17 3.40 -6.41
N ILE A 145 -25.44 3.77 -5.35
CA ILE A 145 -25.94 3.79 -3.97
C ILE A 145 -25.93 5.23 -3.44
N ASN A 146 -27.03 5.65 -2.83
CA ASN A 146 -27.09 6.85 -2.00
C ASN A 146 -27.76 6.50 -0.67
N ALA A 147 -27.02 6.56 0.43
CA ALA A 147 -27.55 6.27 1.76
C ALA A 147 -27.27 7.42 2.72
N THR A 148 -28.32 7.92 3.38
CA THR A 148 -28.16 9.02 4.35
C THR A 148 -27.56 8.51 5.66
N THR A 149 -28.08 7.38 6.17
CA THR A 149 -27.56 6.75 7.39
C THR A 149 -27.61 5.23 7.27
N LEU A 150 -26.50 4.57 7.61
CA LEU A 150 -26.39 3.11 7.77
C LEU A 150 -25.87 2.80 9.17
N ALA A 151 -26.62 2.04 9.96
CA ALA A 151 -26.23 1.64 11.30
C ALA A 151 -26.41 0.14 11.52
N ALA A 152 -25.36 -0.56 11.92
CA ALA A 152 -25.39 -1.99 12.18
C ALA A 152 -24.53 -2.37 13.37
N VAL A 153 -24.99 -3.33 14.17
CA VAL A 153 -24.13 -3.98 15.17
C VAL A 153 -23.09 -4.88 14.49
N GLY A 154 -23.50 -5.57 13.42
CA GLY A 154 -22.63 -6.37 12.56
C GLY A 154 -21.93 -5.55 11.46
N PRO A 155 -21.34 -6.22 10.45
CA PRO A 155 -20.59 -5.54 9.40
C PRO A 155 -21.52 -4.81 8.42
N ILE A 156 -21.01 -3.75 7.80
CA ILE A 156 -21.68 -3.02 6.72
C ILE A 156 -20.89 -3.24 5.43
N GLY A 157 -21.55 -3.81 4.42
CA GLY A 157 -21.03 -4.00 3.07
C GLY A 157 -21.90 -3.26 2.05
N ALA A 158 -21.28 -2.49 1.17
CA ALA A 158 -21.98 -1.84 0.06
C ALA A 158 -21.18 -1.96 -1.23
N THR A 159 -21.82 -2.45 -2.30
CA THR A 159 -21.22 -2.59 -3.62
C THR A 159 -22.06 -1.85 -4.65
N ALA A 160 -21.52 -0.78 -5.22
CA ALA A 160 -22.09 -0.03 -6.33
C ALA A 160 -21.27 -0.28 -7.60
N THR A 161 -21.91 -0.61 -8.73
CA THR A 161 -21.20 -0.70 -10.02
C THR A 161 -20.81 0.68 -10.56
N GLY A 162 -21.51 1.74 -10.13
CA GLY A 162 -21.20 3.15 -10.36
C GLY A 162 -20.78 3.85 -9.06
N ASN A 163 -21.38 5.02 -8.81
CA ASN A 163 -21.05 5.84 -7.65
C ASN A 163 -21.74 5.32 -6.37
N ALA A 164 -21.07 5.51 -5.23
CA ALA A 164 -21.61 5.23 -3.92
C ALA A 164 -21.45 6.46 -3.03
N SER A 165 -22.56 6.98 -2.50
CA SER A 165 -22.59 8.15 -1.63
C SER A 165 -23.19 7.81 -0.27
N PHE A 166 -22.51 8.23 0.79
CA PHE A 166 -22.89 7.94 2.16
C PHE A 166 -22.86 9.21 3.02
N GLY A 167 -23.91 9.40 3.83
CA GLY A 167 -23.86 10.27 5.00
C GLY A 167 -23.12 9.56 6.14
N ASP A 168 -23.84 9.22 7.21
CA ASP A 168 -23.25 8.50 8.34
C ASP A 168 -23.30 6.98 8.15
N VAL A 169 -22.18 6.31 8.47
CA VAL A 169 -22.07 4.85 8.42
C VAL A 169 -21.46 4.37 9.73
N GLN A 170 -22.21 3.65 10.53
CA GLN A 170 -21.79 3.19 11.85
C GLN A 170 -21.89 1.66 11.93
N SER A 171 -20.75 1.01 11.94
CA SER A 171 -20.64 -0.45 12.09
C SER A 171 -20.02 -0.77 13.45
N GLY A 172 -20.65 -1.68 14.21
CA GLY A 172 -20.06 -2.25 15.42
C GLY A 172 -18.83 -3.13 15.13
N THR A 173 -18.59 -3.46 13.85
CA THR A 173 -17.45 -4.27 13.42
C THR A 173 -16.70 -3.60 12.27
N GLY A 174 -16.86 -4.03 11.02
CA GLY A 174 -16.15 -3.50 9.85
C GLY A 174 -17.07 -2.83 8.84
N VAL A 175 -16.49 -1.97 8.00
CA VAL A 175 -17.14 -1.33 6.86
C VAL A 175 -16.37 -1.67 5.59
N THR A 176 -17.07 -2.19 4.58
CA THR A 176 -16.51 -2.47 3.25
C THR A 176 -17.36 -1.78 2.19
N ILE A 177 -16.77 -0.83 1.47
CA ILE A 177 -17.40 -0.09 0.39
C ILE A 177 -16.67 -0.37 -0.91
N ASN A 178 -17.39 -0.82 -1.93
CA ASN A 178 -16.88 -0.98 -3.29
C ASN A 178 -17.70 -0.08 -4.22
N ALA A 179 -17.07 0.92 -4.83
CA ALA A 179 -17.69 1.79 -5.82
C ALA A 179 -16.95 1.67 -7.15
N GLY A 180 -17.64 1.30 -8.24
CA GLY A 180 -17.02 1.31 -9.57
C GLY A 180 -16.69 2.71 -10.09
N GLY A 181 -17.32 3.74 -9.51
CA GLY A 181 -17.07 5.16 -9.75
C GLY A 181 -16.51 5.86 -8.50
N LEU A 182 -17.12 6.99 -8.15
CA LEU A 182 -16.78 7.79 -6.97
C LEU A 182 -17.36 7.16 -5.69
N ALA A 183 -16.54 7.00 -4.66
CA ALA A 183 -16.99 6.80 -3.28
C ALA A 183 -16.99 8.14 -2.54
N SER A 184 -18.16 8.68 -2.22
CA SER A 184 -18.30 9.96 -1.54
C SER A 184 -18.85 9.83 -0.12
N PHE A 185 -18.22 10.51 0.83
CA PHE A 185 -18.55 10.49 2.24
C PHE A 185 -18.86 11.90 2.73
N ALA A 186 -20.09 12.12 3.16
CA ALA A 186 -20.57 13.40 3.69
C ALA A 186 -20.70 13.42 5.22
N GLY A 187 -20.71 12.24 5.86
CA GLY A 187 -20.79 12.08 7.32
C GLY A 187 -19.64 11.26 7.90
N GLY A 188 -19.83 10.75 9.12
CA GLY A 188 -18.84 9.92 9.82
C GLY A 188 -18.95 8.44 9.45
N VAL A 189 -17.82 7.82 9.11
CA VAL A 189 -17.70 6.37 8.88
C VAL A 189 -17.00 5.72 10.07
N GLY A 190 -17.75 5.03 10.91
CA GLY A 190 -17.26 4.31 12.10
C GLY A 190 -17.18 2.80 11.90
N GLY A 191 -16.07 2.21 12.34
CA GLY A 191 -15.82 0.77 12.36
C GLY A 191 -14.40 0.45 12.85
N THR A 192 -14.20 -0.77 13.34
CA THR A 192 -12.87 -1.29 13.76
C THR A 192 -11.93 -1.53 12.57
N SER A 193 -12.48 -1.85 11.40
CA SER A 193 -11.77 -1.99 10.13
C SER A 193 -12.59 -1.34 9.01
N ILE A 194 -11.95 -0.50 8.21
CA ILE A 194 -12.60 0.20 7.10
C ILE A 194 -11.84 -0.11 5.81
N ALA A 195 -12.55 -0.57 4.80
CA ALA A 195 -12.01 -0.83 3.46
C ALA A 195 -12.87 -0.11 2.42
N VAL A 196 -12.24 0.74 1.61
CA VAL A 196 -12.89 1.46 0.52
C VAL A 196 -12.15 1.16 -0.78
N THR A 197 -12.86 0.57 -1.73
CA THR A 197 -12.37 0.33 -3.09
C THR A 197 -13.12 1.25 -4.04
N SER A 198 -12.42 2.12 -4.76
CA SER A 198 -13.08 3.07 -5.66
C SER A 198 -12.23 3.55 -6.84
N ARG A 199 -12.88 4.09 -7.87
CA ARG A 199 -12.17 4.75 -8.99
C ARG A 199 -11.69 6.14 -8.58
N ASP A 200 -12.46 6.79 -7.72
CA ASP A 200 -12.06 8.02 -7.04
C ASP A 200 -12.72 8.07 -5.65
N ILE A 201 -12.22 8.92 -4.76
CA ILE A 201 -12.75 9.10 -3.41
C ILE A 201 -12.99 10.59 -3.15
N ALA A 202 -14.07 10.90 -2.43
CA ALA A 202 -14.36 12.23 -1.95
C ALA A 202 -14.74 12.18 -0.47
N ILE A 203 -13.93 12.77 0.39
CA ILE A 203 -14.30 13.00 1.80
C ILE A 203 -14.72 14.47 1.92
N ALA A 204 -15.96 14.74 2.31
CA ALA A 204 -16.46 16.10 2.42
C ALA A 204 -15.86 16.85 3.62
N LEU A 205 -15.99 18.18 3.63
CA LEU A 205 -15.64 18.98 4.81
C LEU A 205 -16.55 18.57 5.98
N GLY A 206 -15.96 18.27 7.14
CA GLY A 206 -16.70 17.82 8.33
C GLY A 206 -17.00 16.31 8.37
N ALA A 207 -16.82 15.59 7.25
CA ALA A 207 -16.85 14.13 7.23
C ALA A 207 -15.57 13.56 7.84
N THR A 208 -15.66 12.34 8.39
CA THR A 208 -14.52 11.61 8.96
C THR A 208 -14.58 10.15 8.56
N ILE A 209 -13.42 9.54 8.32
CA ILE A 209 -13.30 8.09 8.14
C ILE A 209 -12.51 7.54 9.32
N GLY A 210 -13.15 6.65 10.07
CA GLY A 210 -12.60 6.06 11.27
C GLY A 210 -12.84 6.90 12.52
N THR A 211 -12.61 6.26 13.66
CA THR A 211 -12.80 6.85 14.99
C THR A 211 -11.53 6.64 15.81
N PRO A 212 -10.90 7.71 16.33
CA PRO A 212 -9.70 7.61 17.16
C PRO A 212 -9.86 6.61 18.30
N GLY A 213 -8.88 5.71 18.47
CA GLY A 213 -8.90 4.67 19.50
C GLY A 213 -9.80 3.46 19.21
N VAL A 214 -10.62 3.49 18.15
CA VAL A 214 -11.51 2.39 17.76
C VAL A 214 -11.07 1.76 16.44
N THR A 215 -10.83 2.59 15.42
CA THR A 215 -10.45 2.10 14.09
C THR A 215 -9.00 1.65 14.07
N ARG A 216 -8.79 0.35 13.83
CA ARG A 216 -7.46 -0.25 13.75
C ARG A 216 -6.84 -0.04 12.38
N ASN A 217 -7.61 -0.29 11.32
CA ASN A 217 -7.11 -0.25 9.95
C ASN A 217 -8.07 0.50 9.05
N ALA A 218 -7.54 1.41 8.23
CA ALA A 218 -8.24 2.04 7.11
C ALA A 218 -7.48 1.73 5.82
N THR A 219 -8.12 1.00 4.90
CA THR A 219 -7.53 0.61 3.61
C THR A 219 -8.29 1.27 2.47
N PHE A 220 -7.55 1.92 1.58
CA PHE A 220 -8.07 2.56 0.39
C PHE A 220 -7.44 1.90 -0.83
N THR A 221 -8.28 1.33 -1.69
CA THR A 221 -7.85 0.64 -2.91
C THR A 221 -8.37 1.38 -4.12
N SER A 222 -7.47 1.93 -4.92
CA SER A 222 -7.83 2.47 -6.23
C SER A 222 -8.11 1.33 -7.20
N VAL A 223 -9.17 1.42 -8.01
CA VAL A 223 -9.38 0.55 -9.19
C VAL A 223 -8.85 1.19 -10.48
N GLY A 224 -8.11 2.29 -10.36
CA GLY A 224 -7.54 3.04 -11.48
C GLY A 224 -8.51 4.07 -12.07
N GLY A 225 -7.96 5.24 -12.41
CA GLY A 225 -8.68 6.29 -13.14
C GLY A 225 -8.59 6.09 -14.65
N THR A 226 -9.45 6.79 -15.38
CA THR A 226 -9.29 6.99 -16.83
C THR A 226 -9.22 8.47 -17.10
N THR A 227 -8.16 8.93 -17.76
CA THR A 227 -8.01 10.32 -18.18
C THR A 227 -9.14 10.70 -19.14
N ALA A 228 -9.31 12.01 -19.39
CA ALA A 228 -10.24 12.50 -20.41
C ALA A 228 -9.95 11.93 -21.82
N ALA A 229 -8.70 11.48 -22.07
CA ALA A 229 -8.29 10.83 -23.30
C ALA A 229 -8.53 9.30 -23.31
N GLY A 230 -9.16 8.73 -22.27
CA GLY A 230 -9.48 7.30 -22.19
C GLY A 230 -8.31 6.40 -21.81
N THR A 231 -7.17 6.96 -21.41
CA THR A 231 -5.99 6.19 -20.94
C THR A 231 -6.03 6.00 -19.43
N SER A 232 -5.38 4.96 -18.91
CA SER A 232 -5.26 4.75 -17.46
C SER A 232 -4.56 5.95 -16.79
N ALA A 233 -5.16 6.49 -15.74
CA ALA A 233 -4.61 7.59 -14.96
C ALA A 233 -3.89 7.07 -13.70
N PRO A 234 -2.77 7.70 -13.29
CA PRO A 234 -2.10 7.38 -12.04
C PRO A 234 -2.97 7.73 -10.82
N ALA A 235 -2.61 7.19 -9.66
CA ALA A 235 -3.17 7.62 -8.38
C ALA A 235 -2.35 8.75 -7.77
N TYR A 236 -3.02 9.73 -7.15
CA TYR A 236 -2.40 10.86 -6.48
C TYR A 236 -2.71 10.83 -4.98
N ILE A 237 -1.67 10.78 -4.16
CA ILE A 237 -1.78 10.72 -2.70
C ILE A 237 -1.17 11.97 -2.09
N GLY A 238 -1.93 12.70 -1.26
CA GLY A 238 -1.53 14.01 -0.75
C GLY A 238 -1.75 15.14 -1.77
N GLY A 239 -1.25 16.34 -1.47
CA GLY A 239 -1.47 17.53 -2.28
C GLY A 239 -2.95 17.94 -2.33
N GLY A 240 -3.37 18.55 -3.43
CA GLY A 240 -4.78 18.84 -3.74
C GLY A 240 -5.39 17.83 -4.72
N ASP A 241 -6.71 17.89 -4.86
CA ASP A 241 -7.47 16.96 -5.69
C ASP A 241 -7.09 17.02 -7.17
N VAL A 242 -7.11 15.86 -7.86
CA VAL A 242 -6.82 15.74 -9.29
C VAL A 242 -8.01 15.18 -10.05
N ALA A 243 -8.62 16.00 -10.90
CA ALA A 243 -9.77 15.61 -11.69
C ALA A 243 -9.43 14.48 -12.69
N GLY A 244 -10.31 13.47 -12.79
CA GLY A 244 -10.18 12.36 -13.74
C GLY A 244 -9.15 11.29 -13.36
N ALA A 245 -8.62 11.35 -12.15
CA ALA A 245 -7.72 10.37 -11.58
C ALA A 245 -8.22 9.94 -10.20
N TYR A 246 -7.67 8.85 -9.67
CA TYR A 246 -7.86 8.55 -8.26
C TYR A 246 -7.06 9.57 -7.44
N SER A 247 -7.73 10.34 -6.61
CA SER A 247 -7.07 11.32 -5.75
C SER A 247 -7.50 11.11 -4.31
N LEU A 248 -6.53 10.89 -3.41
CA LEU A 248 -6.75 10.97 -1.98
C LEU A 248 -5.86 12.09 -1.45
N SER A 249 -6.43 13.30 -1.38
CA SER A 249 -5.67 14.52 -1.13
C SER A 249 -5.23 14.66 0.31
N ALA A 250 -4.34 15.63 0.58
CA ALA A 250 -3.88 15.89 1.94
C ALA A 250 -5.04 16.34 2.85
N ALA A 251 -6.01 17.08 2.29
CA ALA A 251 -7.19 17.54 3.02
C ALA A 251 -8.13 16.38 3.40
N GLU A 252 -8.20 15.35 2.56
CA GLU A 252 -8.99 14.14 2.81
C GLU A 252 -8.29 13.22 3.80
N LEU A 253 -6.98 12.95 3.62
CA LEU A 253 -6.18 12.16 4.56
C LEU A 253 -6.16 12.75 5.97
N ALA A 254 -6.24 14.08 6.09
CA ALA A 254 -6.35 14.75 7.38
C ALA A 254 -7.65 14.41 8.15
N ARG A 255 -8.63 13.77 7.49
CA ARG A 255 -9.92 13.35 8.06
C ARG A 255 -10.02 11.82 8.20
N VAL A 256 -8.92 11.11 7.97
CA VAL A 256 -8.83 9.66 8.16
C VAL A 256 -8.13 9.37 9.49
N PHE A 257 -8.76 8.52 10.31
CA PHE A 257 -8.32 8.14 11.65
C PHE A 257 -8.23 6.63 11.76
N ALA A 258 -7.02 6.09 11.89
CA ALA A 258 -6.78 4.66 12.14
C ALA A 258 -5.42 4.42 12.78
N ASN A 259 -5.22 3.27 13.43
CA ASN A 259 -3.87 2.87 13.87
C ASN A 259 -2.95 2.70 12.67
N ASP A 260 -3.43 2.07 11.59
CA ASP A 260 -2.70 1.94 10.34
C ASP A 260 -3.56 2.38 9.16
N ILE A 261 -2.94 3.11 8.24
CA ILE A 261 -3.56 3.57 7.00
C ILE A 261 -2.83 2.90 5.84
N ALA A 262 -3.56 2.21 4.98
CA ALA A 262 -3.04 1.53 3.81
C ALA A 262 -3.68 2.07 2.54
N ILE A 263 -2.85 2.34 1.54
CA ILE A 263 -3.26 2.84 0.24
C ILE A 263 -2.67 1.91 -0.81
N VAL A 264 -3.53 1.37 -1.66
CA VAL A 264 -3.16 0.42 -2.71
C VAL A 264 -3.62 0.96 -4.05
N ALA A 265 -2.70 1.05 -5.01
CA ALA A 265 -2.99 1.46 -6.37
C ALA A 265 -2.47 0.43 -7.38
N PRO A 266 -3.18 0.22 -8.50
CA PRO A 266 -2.74 -0.71 -9.54
C PRO A 266 -1.49 -0.19 -10.25
N ALA A 267 -0.82 -1.06 -11.00
CA ALA A 267 0.23 -0.63 -11.92
C ALA A 267 -0.39 0.01 -13.17
N LEU A 268 0.26 1.05 -13.69
CA LEU A 268 0.06 1.51 -15.06
C LEU A 268 0.88 0.67 -16.02
N GLY A 269 0.42 0.59 -17.27
CA GLY A 269 0.89 -0.38 -18.28
C GLY A 269 2.35 -0.28 -18.74
N SER A 270 3.17 0.63 -18.21
CA SER A 270 4.61 0.67 -18.49
C SER A 270 5.44 0.98 -17.23
N ALA A 271 6.61 0.34 -17.10
CA ALA A 271 7.48 0.47 -15.93
C ALA A 271 8.02 1.91 -15.71
N ASN A 272 8.08 2.74 -16.75
CA ASN A 272 8.62 4.10 -16.68
C ASN A 272 7.56 5.18 -16.44
N THR A 273 6.27 4.81 -16.42
CA THR A 273 5.20 5.74 -16.06
C THR A 273 4.85 5.50 -14.59
N PRO A 274 5.04 6.49 -13.70
CA PRO A 274 4.66 6.35 -12.31
C PRO A 274 3.18 6.02 -12.19
N SER A 275 2.87 4.93 -11.49
CA SER A 275 1.51 4.51 -11.18
C SER A 275 0.93 5.27 -10.00
N VAL A 276 1.81 5.76 -9.13
CA VAL A 276 1.47 6.55 -7.95
C VAL A 276 2.36 7.78 -7.86
N PHE A 277 1.74 8.93 -7.66
CA PHE A 277 2.40 10.16 -7.24
C PHE A 277 2.08 10.45 -5.78
N VAL A 278 3.11 10.57 -4.95
CA VAL A 278 3.00 11.02 -3.56
C VAL A 278 3.39 12.50 -3.52
N ARG A 279 2.43 13.35 -3.19
CA ARG A 279 2.55 14.80 -3.13
C ARG A 279 2.68 15.26 -1.68
N ALA A 280 2.65 16.58 -1.47
CA ALA A 280 2.83 17.16 -0.14
C ALA A 280 1.79 16.61 0.84
N LEU A 281 2.24 16.06 1.95
CA LEU A 281 1.40 15.41 2.95
C LEU A 281 1.99 15.62 4.34
N THR A 282 1.15 15.99 5.31
CA THR A 282 1.56 16.10 6.71
C THR A 282 0.56 15.38 7.60
N LEU A 283 1.01 14.40 8.38
CA LEU A 283 0.18 13.66 9.33
C LEU A 283 0.80 13.66 10.73
N GLY A 284 0.08 14.26 11.67
CA GLY A 284 0.41 14.24 13.10
C GLY A 284 -0.20 13.06 13.84
N THR A 285 -0.18 13.11 15.17
CA THR A 285 -0.70 12.05 16.04
C THR A 285 -2.21 12.01 16.14
N ALA A 286 -2.90 13.08 15.73
CA ALA A 286 -4.35 13.16 15.72
C ALA A 286 -4.97 12.21 14.67
N THR A 287 -4.33 12.03 13.52
CA THR A 287 -4.81 11.19 12.40
C THR A 287 -4.22 9.79 12.42
N LEU A 288 -2.91 9.71 12.67
CA LEU A 288 -2.16 8.46 12.74
C LEU A 288 -1.47 8.38 14.11
N PRO A 289 -1.80 7.43 15.00
CA PRO A 289 -1.14 7.30 16.30
C PRO A 289 0.39 7.19 16.17
N GLY A 290 1.14 7.53 17.22
CA GLY A 290 2.61 7.54 17.17
C GLY A 290 3.25 6.20 16.80
N GLY A 291 2.59 5.07 17.10
CA GLY A 291 3.01 3.72 16.69
C GLY A 291 2.43 3.23 15.36
N GLY A 292 1.60 4.05 14.71
CA GLY A 292 0.89 3.71 13.49
C GLY A 292 1.73 3.87 12.21
N THR A 293 1.36 3.13 11.17
CA THR A 293 2.04 3.18 9.87
C THR A 293 1.13 3.69 8.76
N LEU A 294 1.62 4.65 7.97
CA LEU A 294 1.08 4.94 6.65
C LEU A 294 1.79 4.04 5.63
N SER A 295 1.04 3.26 4.86
CA SER A 295 1.58 2.42 3.79
C SER A 295 0.98 2.79 2.45
N ILE A 296 1.84 2.94 1.43
CA ILE A 296 1.45 3.20 0.04
C ILE A 296 2.09 2.13 -0.82
N THR A 297 1.27 1.39 -1.57
CA THR A 297 1.73 0.23 -2.34
C THR A 297 1.21 0.29 -3.78
N THR A 298 2.10 0.00 -4.73
CA THR A 298 1.75 -0.27 -6.12
C THR A 298 2.68 -1.34 -6.70
N PRO A 299 2.18 -2.25 -7.55
CA PRO A 299 3.05 -3.14 -8.32
C PRO A 299 3.83 -2.42 -9.42
N GLY A 300 3.49 -1.17 -9.76
CA GLY A 300 4.21 -0.36 -10.74
C GLY A 300 5.30 0.50 -10.13
N SER A 301 5.60 1.62 -10.79
CA SER A 301 6.52 2.66 -10.28
C SER A 301 5.80 3.69 -9.40
N MET A 302 6.52 4.29 -8.45
CA MET A 302 6.06 5.32 -7.54
C MET A 302 7.01 6.52 -7.58
N GLN A 303 6.45 7.74 -7.56
CA GLN A 303 7.22 8.98 -7.51
C GLN A 303 6.74 9.88 -6.38
N VAL A 304 7.67 10.34 -5.54
CA VAL A 304 7.42 11.31 -4.47
C VAL A 304 7.86 12.69 -4.94
N GLU A 305 6.90 13.58 -5.15
CA GLU A 305 7.08 14.94 -5.72
C GLU A 305 6.65 16.05 -4.75
N GLY A 306 6.33 15.69 -3.50
CA GLY A 306 6.05 16.65 -2.45
C GLY A 306 6.66 16.22 -1.13
N THR A 307 6.73 17.15 -0.17
CA THR A 307 7.25 16.84 1.16
C THR A 307 6.24 16.00 1.93
N VAL A 308 6.65 14.80 2.34
CA VAL A 308 5.88 13.89 3.20
C VAL A 308 6.42 13.99 4.61
N GLN A 309 5.60 14.52 5.52
CA GLN A 309 5.97 14.72 6.91
C GLN A 309 5.08 13.91 7.85
N LEU A 310 5.71 13.10 8.70
CA LEU A 310 5.04 12.32 9.75
C LEU A 310 5.58 12.78 11.10
N THR A 311 4.74 13.45 11.91
CA THR A 311 5.17 14.05 13.18
C THR A 311 4.68 13.28 14.40
N GLY A 312 5.45 13.31 15.49
CA GLY A 312 5.11 12.60 16.73
C GLY A 312 5.19 11.08 16.62
N ARG A 313 6.08 10.54 15.79
CA ARG A 313 6.26 9.09 15.64
C ARG A 313 7.07 8.49 16.79
N THR A 314 6.82 7.22 17.07
CA THR A 314 7.59 6.35 17.98
C THR A 314 8.48 5.41 17.16
N ALA A 315 9.26 4.53 17.79
CA ALA A 315 10.14 3.61 17.07
C ALA A 315 9.42 2.60 16.15
N THR A 316 8.13 2.31 16.40
CA THR A 316 7.37 1.30 15.64
C THR A 316 6.50 1.88 14.53
N GLY A 317 6.17 3.17 14.60
CA GLY A 317 5.35 3.86 13.60
C GLY A 317 6.17 4.49 12.49
N GLY A 318 5.54 4.86 11.38
CA GLY A 318 6.23 5.54 10.29
C GLY A 318 5.58 5.43 8.92
N LEU A 319 6.42 5.36 7.89
CA LEU A 319 6.02 5.36 6.48
C LEU A 319 6.58 4.12 5.78
N ALA A 320 5.72 3.41 5.06
CA ALA A 320 6.11 2.32 4.19
C ALA A 320 5.71 2.65 2.73
N LEU A 321 6.70 2.79 1.86
CA LEU A 321 6.49 2.98 0.43
C LEU A 321 6.95 1.72 -0.30
N SER A 322 6.07 1.11 -1.10
CA SER A 322 6.36 -0.12 -1.84
C SER A 322 5.96 0.02 -3.30
N ALA A 323 6.95 0.04 -4.17
CA ALA A 323 6.80 -0.04 -5.62
C ALA A 323 7.29 -1.41 -6.11
N GLY A 324 6.65 -2.01 -7.11
CA GLY A 324 7.17 -3.22 -7.75
C GLY A 324 8.35 -2.92 -8.68
N GLU A 325 8.38 -1.70 -9.24
CA GLU A 325 9.40 -1.23 -10.18
C GLU A 325 10.29 -0.16 -9.55
N THR A 326 10.20 1.10 -10.01
CA THR A 326 11.04 2.19 -9.50
C THR A 326 10.30 2.95 -8.41
N LEU A 327 10.97 3.21 -7.29
CA LEU A 327 10.56 4.19 -6.28
C LEU A 327 11.49 5.40 -6.37
N ALA A 328 10.99 6.52 -6.86
CA ALA A 328 11.74 7.76 -7.00
C ALA A 328 11.29 8.81 -5.98
N VAL A 329 12.22 9.47 -5.28
CA VAL A 329 11.97 10.67 -4.49
C VAL A 329 12.68 11.83 -5.16
N ILE A 330 11.91 12.79 -5.68
CA ILE A 330 12.45 13.84 -6.53
C ILE A 330 12.97 15.00 -5.68
N ALA A 331 14.28 15.06 -5.48
CA ALA A 331 14.89 16.14 -4.71
C ALA A 331 14.57 17.52 -5.32
N GLY A 332 14.26 18.49 -4.47
CA GLY A 332 13.81 19.82 -4.87
C GLY A 332 12.29 19.97 -5.04
N LEU A 333 11.57 18.86 -5.27
CA LEU A 333 10.10 18.82 -5.26
C LEU A 333 9.59 18.09 -4.01
N GLY A 334 10.17 16.92 -3.71
CA GLY A 334 9.81 16.04 -2.62
C GLY A 334 10.94 15.76 -1.63
N ALA A 335 10.53 15.41 -0.42
CA ALA A 335 11.37 14.97 0.69
C ALA A 335 10.52 14.12 1.64
N ILE A 336 11.16 13.31 2.47
CA ILE A 336 10.47 12.51 3.50
C ILE A 336 11.08 12.85 4.85
N ASP A 337 10.25 13.33 5.77
CA ASP A 337 10.64 13.71 7.12
C ASP A 337 9.76 13.01 8.17
N ILE A 338 10.34 12.08 8.91
CA ILE A 338 9.70 11.38 10.02
C ILE A 338 10.35 11.84 11.32
N ASN A 339 9.57 12.51 12.16
CA ASN A 339 10.07 13.15 13.37
C ASN A 339 9.21 12.88 14.60
N ASP A 340 9.81 13.07 15.78
CA ASP A 340 9.10 13.01 17.06
C ASP A 340 8.30 14.31 17.31
N GLY A 341 7.67 14.43 18.48
CA GLY A 341 6.92 15.64 18.85
C GLY A 341 7.79 16.88 19.05
N ASN A 342 9.11 16.73 19.13
CA ASN A 342 10.10 17.79 19.33
C ASN A 342 10.90 18.10 18.04
N GLY A 343 10.54 17.47 16.91
CA GLY A 343 11.26 17.61 15.64
C GLY A 343 12.58 16.83 15.55
N GLY A 344 12.86 15.93 16.49
CA GLY A 344 13.97 14.97 16.47
C GLY A 344 13.73 13.79 15.52
N LEU A 345 14.74 12.95 15.27
CA LEU A 345 14.60 11.77 14.40
C LEU A 345 13.72 10.71 15.08
N ALA A 346 12.66 10.28 14.40
CA ALA A 346 11.77 9.23 14.90
C ALA A 346 11.24 8.33 13.79
N GLY A 347 10.54 7.28 14.19
CA GLY A 347 9.86 6.37 13.29
C GLY A 347 10.74 5.56 12.35
N MET A 348 10.06 4.74 11.57
CA MET A 348 10.65 3.85 10.57
C MET A 348 10.20 4.27 9.17
N LEU A 349 11.17 4.60 8.32
CA LEU A 349 10.97 4.74 6.88
C LEU A 349 11.32 3.41 6.21
N THR A 350 10.33 2.73 5.65
CA THR A 350 10.54 1.52 4.85
C THR A 350 10.33 1.84 3.38
N LEU A 351 11.35 1.58 2.57
CA LEU A 351 11.31 1.74 1.12
C LEU A 351 11.50 0.36 0.48
N ARG A 352 10.61 -0.01 -0.45
CA ARG A 352 10.70 -1.24 -1.23
C ARG A 352 10.53 -0.91 -2.71
N GLY A 353 11.44 -1.42 -3.53
CA GLY A 353 11.44 -1.20 -4.97
C GLY A 353 12.49 -2.06 -5.65
N ARG A 354 12.33 -2.34 -6.94
CA ARG A 354 13.41 -2.91 -7.74
C ARG A 354 14.60 -1.95 -7.77
N THR A 355 14.31 -0.69 -8.07
CA THR A 355 15.23 0.44 -7.95
C THR A 355 14.64 1.48 -7.02
N ILE A 356 15.43 1.97 -6.06
CA ILE A 356 15.10 3.11 -5.21
C ILE A 356 16.07 4.24 -5.53
N ILE A 357 15.57 5.42 -5.87
CA ILE A 357 16.39 6.59 -6.14
C ILE A 357 15.83 7.85 -5.46
N ALA A 358 16.67 8.54 -4.69
CA ALA A 358 16.37 9.84 -4.10
C ALA A 358 17.37 10.87 -4.64
N ALA A 359 16.95 11.63 -5.66
CA ALA A 359 17.83 12.53 -6.40
C ALA A 359 16.99 13.56 -7.20
N THR A 360 17.64 14.57 -7.78
CA THR A 360 16.97 15.48 -8.70
C THR A 360 16.56 14.73 -9.98
N GLN A 361 15.63 15.31 -10.74
CA GLN A 361 15.21 14.74 -12.02
C GLN A 361 16.37 14.56 -13.01
N ALA A 362 17.32 15.50 -13.02
CA ALA A 362 18.51 15.43 -13.87
C ALA A 362 19.41 14.26 -13.47
N ALA A 363 19.72 14.12 -12.18
CA ALA A 363 20.53 13.02 -11.67
C ALA A 363 19.89 11.65 -11.89
N ILE A 364 18.55 11.54 -11.80
CA ILE A 364 17.82 10.31 -12.13
C ILE A 364 18.05 9.91 -13.59
N GLY A 365 17.93 10.86 -14.53
CA GLY A 365 18.19 10.62 -15.94
C GLY A 365 19.64 10.19 -16.21
N ASP A 366 20.60 10.88 -15.59
CA ASP A 366 22.03 10.62 -15.77
C ASP A 366 22.44 9.25 -15.20
N VAL A 367 21.94 8.88 -14.01
CA VAL A 367 22.18 7.56 -13.38
C VAL A 367 21.62 6.43 -14.22
N ALA A 368 20.45 6.63 -14.84
CA ALA A 368 19.85 5.66 -15.75
C ALA A 368 20.66 5.49 -17.06
N ALA A 369 21.31 6.56 -17.52
CA ALA A 369 22.10 6.56 -18.76
C ALA A 369 23.47 5.87 -18.63
N VAL A 370 23.99 5.69 -17.41
CA VAL A 370 25.30 5.06 -17.17
C VAL A 370 25.16 3.65 -16.54
N PRO A 371 25.99 2.67 -16.97
CA PRO A 371 25.85 1.29 -16.50
C PRO A 371 26.68 0.93 -15.26
N THR A 372 27.77 1.67 -14.99
CA THR A 372 28.72 1.32 -13.91
C THR A 372 28.41 2.04 -12.61
N VAL A 373 28.62 1.34 -11.49
CA VAL A 373 28.42 1.89 -10.15
C VAL A 373 29.34 3.09 -9.86
N ASP A 374 30.56 3.10 -10.41
CA ASP A 374 31.49 4.22 -10.27
C ASP A 374 31.01 5.49 -11.00
N ALA A 375 30.43 5.35 -12.19
CA ALA A 375 29.87 6.50 -12.90
C ALA A 375 28.64 7.04 -12.17
N ARG A 376 27.80 6.14 -11.61
CA ARG A 376 26.63 6.51 -10.81
C ARG A 376 27.03 7.22 -9.52
N ASP A 377 28.03 6.72 -8.77
CA ASP A 377 28.54 7.38 -7.57
C ASP A 377 29.12 8.77 -7.86
N ARG A 378 29.94 8.91 -8.91
CA ARG A 378 30.47 10.23 -9.32
C ARG A 378 29.35 11.22 -9.64
N ARG A 379 28.28 10.75 -10.30
CA ARG A 379 27.13 11.61 -10.59
C ARG A 379 26.35 11.98 -9.32
N LEU A 380 26.13 11.01 -8.44
CA LEU A 380 25.39 11.19 -7.19
C LEU A 380 26.19 11.98 -6.14
N ALA A 381 27.51 12.05 -6.26
CA ALA A 381 28.36 12.90 -5.43
C ALA A 381 28.12 14.40 -5.68
N GLN A 382 27.63 14.76 -6.87
CA GLN A 382 27.33 16.14 -7.23
C GLN A 382 25.98 16.57 -6.66
N ASN A 383 25.90 17.84 -6.25
CA ASN A 383 24.65 18.48 -5.88
C ASN A 383 24.16 19.37 -7.03
N ASP A 384 22.92 19.18 -7.47
CA ASP A 384 22.30 19.97 -8.54
C ASP A 384 21.54 21.19 -8.01
N GLY A 385 22.01 21.77 -6.89
CA GLY A 385 21.44 22.98 -6.28
C GLY A 385 20.44 22.73 -5.14
N VAL A 386 20.16 21.47 -4.79
CA VAL A 386 19.30 21.13 -3.64
C VAL A 386 20.16 21.03 -2.38
N LEU A 387 20.32 22.15 -1.67
CA LEU A 387 21.09 22.22 -0.43
C LEU A 387 20.22 21.86 0.78
N SER A 388 20.54 20.75 1.43
CA SER A 388 19.89 20.32 2.67
C SER A 388 20.83 19.48 3.51
N ASP A 389 21.15 19.97 4.71
CA ASP A 389 21.88 19.17 5.71
C ASP A 389 21.05 18.00 6.23
N ALA A 390 19.73 18.19 6.36
CA ALA A 390 18.82 17.12 6.76
C ALA A 390 18.74 16.00 5.71
N GLY A 391 19.03 16.32 4.45
CA GLY A 391 18.86 15.40 3.33
C GLY A 391 17.46 15.40 2.74
N ILE A 392 17.25 14.49 1.79
CA ILE A 392 15.98 14.16 1.14
C ILE A 392 15.18 13.19 2.02
N LEU A 393 15.88 12.32 2.76
CA LEU A 393 15.28 11.29 3.61
C LEU A 393 15.70 11.49 5.07
N ARG A 394 14.73 11.61 5.97
CA ARG A 394 14.96 11.80 7.40
C ARG A 394 14.02 10.92 8.22
N ALA A 395 14.58 10.04 9.05
CA ALA A 395 13.84 9.16 9.97
C ALA A 395 14.78 8.61 11.04
N ALA A 396 14.28 8.03 12.14
CA ALA A 396 15.16 7.30 13.07
C ALA A 396 15.75 6.05 12.42
N THR A 397 14.93 5.25 11.75
CA THR A 397 15.38 4.06 11.01
C THR A 397 14.98 4.16 9.55
N ILE A 398 15.92 3.90 8.64
CA ILE A 398 15.65 3.74 7.20
C ILE A 398 15.93 2.29 6.81
N ASN A 399 14.90 1.61 6.32
CA ASN A 399 14.97 0.25 5.81
C ASN A 399 14.74 0.27 4.29
N ALA A 400 15.77 -0.05 3.51
CA ALA A 400 15.67 -0.15 2.05
C ALA A 400 15.71 -1.61 1.62
N ASN A 401 14.72 -2.06 0.85
CA ASN A 401 14.70 -3.39 0.23
C ASN A 401 14.76 -3.23 -1.28
N VAL A 402 15.86 -3.67 -1.89
CA VAL A 402 16.15 -3.47 -3.32
C VAL A 402 16.61 -4.75 -4.00
N SER A 403 16.36 -4.88 -5.31
CA SER A 403 16.93 -5.97 -6.11
C SER A 403 17.96 -5.48 -7.13
N ASP A 404 17.79 -4.27 -7.68
CA ASP A 404 18.63 -3.74 -8.76
C ASP A 404 19.50 -2.57 -8.32
N GLY A 405 18.95 -1.62 -7.54
CA GLY A 405 19.77 -0.50 -7.08
C GLY A 405 19.16 0.41 -6.02
N LEU A 406 20.05 1.01 -5.22
CA LEU A 406 19.76 2.04 -4.23
C LEU A 406 20.67 3.25 -4.47
N PHE A 407 20.06 4.39 -4.81
CA PHE A 407 20.75 5.60 -5.22
C PHE A 407 20.27 6.80 -4.40
N ILE A 408 21.18 7.51 -3.73
CA ILE A 408 20.84 8.72 -2.97
C ILE A 408 21.85 9.82 -3.30
N GLN A 409 21.36 10.90 -3.87
CA GLN A 409 22.19 12.03 -4.28
C GLN A 409 22.67 12.85 -3.08
N ASN A 410 23.86 13.42 -3.23
CA ASN A 410 24.42 14.40 -2.32
C ASN A 410 23.61 15.70 -2.30
N THR A 411 23.08 16.05 -1.13
CA THR A 411 22.44 17.36 -0.87
C THR A 411 23.32 18.33 -0.08
N GLY A 412 24.58 17.96 0.16
CA GLY A 412 25.56 18.79 0.85
C GLY A 412 26.09 19.91 -0.05
N SER A 413 26.76 20.90 0.56
CA SER A 413 27.32 22.05 -0.16
C SER A 413 28.61 21.76 -0.94
N ALA A 414 29.25 20.61 -0.68
CA ALA A 414 30.49 20.19 -1.34
C ALA A 414 30.48 18.69 -1.65
N THR A 415 31.42 18.27 -2.50
CA THR A 415 31.58 16.87 -2.96
C THR A 415 32.54 16.05 -2.09
N ASP A 416 33.29 16.70 -1.20
CA ASP A 416 34.16 16.04 -0.22
C ASP A 416 33.36 15.08 0.65
N PHE A 417 33.96 13.94 1.01
CA PHE A 417 33.26 12.85 1.70
C PHE A 417 32.54 13.31 2.98
N ASP A 418 33.18 14.09 3.83
CA ASP A 418 32.60 14.54 5.11
C ASP A 418 31.47 15.59 4.93
N SER A 419 31.45 16.26 3.77
CA SER A 419 30.44 17.26 3.40
C SER A 419 29.21 16.65 2.74
N ARG A 420 29.25 15.37 2.35
CA ARG A 420 28.12 14.74 1.67
C ARG A 420 26.92 14.58 2.60
N ARG A 421 25.72 14.82 2.06
CA ARG A 421 24.41 14.66 2.72
C ARG A 421 23.49 13.84 1.81
N GLY A 422 22.24 13.63 2.20
CA GLY A 422 21.25 12.98 1.33
C GLY A 422 20.22 12.22 2.15
N PHE A 423 20.68 11.45 3.14
CA PHE A 423 19.83 10.98 4.24
C PHE A 423 20.38 11.44 5.60
N THR A 424 19.49 11.53 6.60
CA THR A 424 19.85 11.64 8.02
C THR A 424 19.06 10.61 8.83
N ALA A 425 19.75 9.68 9.51
CA ALA A 425 19.10 8.65 10.32
C ALA A 425 19.88 8.25 11.58
N ASN A 426 19.26 7.51 12.49
CA ASN A 426 20.00 6.81 13.56
C ASN A 426 20.58 5.50 13.05
N ASN A 427 19.82 4.79 12.22
CA ASN A 427 20.25 3.53 11.64
C ASN A 427 19.75 3.39 10.19
N VAL A 428 20.56 2.76 9.35
CA VAL A 428 20.20 2.39 7.97
C VAL A 428 20.45 0.89 7.79
N ALA A 429 19.41 0.19 7.37
CA ALA A 429 19.48 -1.21 6.98
C ALA A 429 19.09 -1.38 5.51
N ILE A 430 19.93 -2.07 4.75
CA ILE A 430 19.72 -2.37 3.33
C ILE A 430 19.60 -3.89 3.20
N THR A 431 18.50 -4.34 2.63
CA THR A 431 18.32 -5.74 2.23
C THR A 431 18.38 -5.80 0.72
N THR A 432 19.24 -6.67 0.20
CA THR A 432 19.35 -6.93 -1.23
C THR A 432 18.91 -8.37 -1.53
N THR A 433 18.08 -8.55 -2.55
CA THR A 433 17.63 -9.88 -3.01
C THR A 433 18.27 -10.31 -4.33
N GLY A 434 19.15 -9.47 -4.88
CA GLY A 434 19.93 -9.70 -6.10
C GLY A 434 21.24 -8.90 -6.03
N ALA A 435 21.99 -8.85 -7.14
CA ALA A 435 23.20 -8.03 -7.24
C ALA A 435 22.83 -6.54 -7.39
N ALA A 436 22.32 -5.94 -6.32
CA ALA A 436 21.93 -4.54 -6.31
C ALA A 436 23.16 -3.63 -6.33
N GLN A 437 23.10 -2.52 -7.08
CA GLN A 437 24.12 -1.47 -7.04
C GLN A 437 23.77 -0.46 -5.94
N ILE A 438 24.72 -0.13 -5.07
CA ILE A 438 24.50 0.83 -3.99
C ILE A 438 25.43 2.03 -4.21
N ALA A 439 24.85 3.22 -4.33
CA ALA A 439 25.59 4.49 -4.33
C ALA A 439 24.76 5.54 -3.58
N ILE A 440 25.06 5.71 -2.29
CA ILE A 440 24.25 6.54 -1.40
C ILE A 440 25.08 7.58 -0.65
N ASN A 441 24.47 8.73 -0.37
CA ASN A 441 25.09 9.80 0.40
C ASN A 441 24.22 10.18 1.60
N GLY A 442 24.83 10.43 2.76
CA GLY A 442 24.11 10.77 3.99
C GLY A 442 24.94 10.71 5.26
N ARG A 443 24.27 10.84 6.40
CA ARG A 443 24.87 10.87 7.73
C ARG A 443 24.03 10.08 8.73
N LEU A 444 24.72 9.52 9.73
CA LEU A 444 24.10 8.81 10.85
C LEU A 444 24.26 9.58 12.15
N THR A 445 23.39 9.38 13.13
CA THR A 445 23.65 9.89 14.48
C THR A 445 24.68 9.01 15.17
N GLY A 446 25.68 9.66 15.75
CA GLY A 446 26.73 9.07 16.54
C GLY A 446 26.48 9.21 18.04
N ALA A 447 27.43 8.72 18.83
CA ALA A 447 27.41 8.90 20.28
C ALA A 447 27.37 10.40 20.65
N GLY A 448 26.63 10.72 21.73
CA GLY A 448 26.52 12.09 22.24
C GLY A 448 25.75 13.07 21.35
N GLY A 449 25.00 12.60 20.34
CA GLY A 449 24.20 13.46 19.46
C GLY A 449 24.98 14.14 18.33
N SER A 450 26.25 13.79 18.15
CA SER A 450 27.05 14.19 16.98
C SER A 450 26.61 13.42 15.72
N PHE A 451 26.96 13.90 14.53
CA PHE A 451 26.74 13.15 13.29
C PHE A 451 28.00 12.41 12.85
N VAL A 452 27.83 11.15 12.45
CA VAL A 452 28.82 10.36 11.74
C VAL A 452 28.67 10.66 10.24
N THR A 453 29.71 11.21 9.63
CA THR A 453 29.72 11.63 8.23
C THR A 453 30.84 10.95 7.44
N GLY A 454 30.85 11.17 6.13
CA GLY A 454 31.92 10.74 5.22
C GLY A 454 32.32 9.28 5.38
N ARG A 455 33.63 9.04 5.50
CA ARG A 455 34.25 7.71 5.56
C ARG A 455 33.76 6.82 6.70
N HIS A 456 33.26 7.43 7.78
CA HIS A 456 32.83 6.70 8.96
C HIS A 456 31.36 6.26 8.90
N THR A 457 30.61 6.70 7.88
CA THR A 457 29.19 6.33 7.72
C THR A 457 29.03 4.89 7.23
N GLY A 458 29.80 4.47 6.21
CA GLY A 458 29.70 3.13 5.62
C GLY A 458 29.82 1.98 6.63
N PRO A 459 30.80 2.00 7.55
CA PRO A 459 30.96 0.96 8.57
C PRO A 459 29.77 0.78 9.53
N GLN A 460 28.85 1.76 9.60
CA GLN A 460 27.67 1.72 10.46
C GLN A 460 26.40 1.33 9.73
N VAL A 461 26.42 1.25 8.39
CA VAL A 461 25.28 0.79 7.60
C VAL A 461 25.25 -0.74 7.60
N SER A 462 24.08 -1.30 7.92
CA SER A 462 23.87 -2.75 7.83
C SER A 462 23.40 -3.13 6.44
N ILE A 463 24.04 -4.10 5.81
CA ILE A 463 23.61 -4.68 4.54
C ILE A 463 23.46 -6.18 4.72
N ASN A 464 22.28 -6.72 4.41
CA ASN A 464 21.94 -8.12 4.60
C ASN A 464 22.23 -8.64 6.03
N GLY A 465 21.96 -7.80 7.02
CA GLY A 465 22.13 -8.13 8.44
C GLY A 465 23.56 -7.99 8.98
N ALA A 466 24.54 -7.56 8.17
CA ALA A 466 25.91 -7.34 8.60
C ALA A 466 26.36 -5.89 8.39
N LEU A 467 27.03 -5.32 9.40
CA LEU A 467 27.67 -4.00 9.30
C LEU A 467 28.75 -3.98 8.22
N ASP A 468 28.96 -2.81 7.60
CA ASP A 468 29.93 -2.58 6.52
C ASP A 468 29.74 -3.52 5.33
N GLY A 469 28.55 -4.09 5.16
CA GLY A 469 28.23 -5.03 4.09
C GLY A 469 29.05 -6.32 4.08
N ARG A 470 29.59 -6.76 5.22
CA ARG A 470 30.39 -8.00 5.31
C ARG A 470 29.69 -9.27 4.83
N ALA A 471 28.35 -9.28 4.80
CA ALA A 471 27.56 -10.39 4.27
C ALA A 471 27.54 -10.44 2.73
N GLY A 472 27.99 -9.39 2.03
CA GLY A 472 27.94 -9.30 0.57
C GLY A 472 26.51 -9.18 0.03
N GLY A 473 26.30 -9.67 -1.20
CA GLY A 473 24.98 -9.65 -1.87
C GLY A 473 24.68 -8.37 -2.65
N TYR A 474 25.69 -7.56 -2.99
CA TYR A 474 25.57 -6.34 -3.80
C TYR A 474 26.71 -6.29 -4.82
N VAL A 475 26.63 -5.38 -5.80
CA VAL A 475 27.65 -5.25 -6.86
C VAL A 475 28.96 -4.70 -6.30
N ILE A 476 30.07 -5.34 -6.64
CA ILE A 476 31.43 -4.85 -6.33
C ILE A 476 31.61 -3.44 -6.92
N GLY A 477 32.19 -2.53 -6.13
CA GLY A 477 32.29 -1.11 -6.50
C GLY A 477 31.18 -0.24 -5.90
N SER A 478 30.21 -0.84 -5.20
CA SER A 478 29.19 -0.09 -4.46
C SER A 478 29.78 0.79 -3.36
N LYS A 479 29.22 1.99 -3.18
CA LYS A 479 29.79 3.07 -2.37
C LYS A 479 28.77 3.70 -1.42
N ILE A 480 29.27 4.08 -0.23
CA ILE A 480 28.57 4.92 0.74
C ILE A 480 29.43 6.16 0.99
N ASN A 481 28.87 7.34 0.77
CA ASN A 481 29.59 8.62 0.80
C ASN A 481 30.86 8.61 -0.07
N GLY A 482 30.83 7.90 -1.21
CA GLY A 482 31.97 7.77 -2.12
C GLY A 482 33.04 6.76 -1.70
N CYS A 483 32.90 6.14 -0.52
CA CYS A 483 33.83 5.11 -0.05
C CYS A 483 33.31 3.71 -0.34
N LEU A 484 34.19 2.82 -0.76
CA LEU A 484 33.85 1.44 -1.09
C LEU A 484 33.34 0.69 0.16
N ILE A 485 32.20 -0.01 0.02
CA ILE A 485 31.61 -0.82 1.09
C ILE A 485 32.53 -2.03 1.38
N GLY A 486 32.78 -2.32 2.66
CA GLY A 486 33.60 -3.44 3.10
C GLY A 486 35.09 -3.10 3.29
N THR A 487 35.45 -1.82 3.23
CA THR A 487 36.83 -1.34 3.40
C THR A 487 37.11 -0.71 4.78
N ALA A 488 36.24 -0.94 5.77
CA ALA A 488 36.41 -0.45 7.15
C ALA A 488 36.76 1.04 7.27
N GLY A 489 36.21 1.89 6.38
CA GLY A 489 36.40 3.34 6.41
C GLY A 489 37.75 3.84 5.87
N SER A 490 38.55 2.99 5.24
CA SER A 490 39.82 3.37 4.61
C SER A 490 39.66 4.15 3.30
N CYS A 491 38.47 4.10 2.67
CA CYS A 491 38.12 4.80 1.42
C CYS A 491 39.17 4.65 0.31
N VAL A 492 39.77 3.46 0.20
CA VAL A 492 40.69 3.13 -0.88
C VAL A 492 39.91 2.83 -2.15
N ASP A 493 40.36 3.38 -3.27
CA ASP A 493 39.90 2.98 -4.60
C ASP A 493 40.59 1.66 -4.96
N LEU A 494 39.83 0.57 -5.14
CA LEU A 494 40.45 -0.71 -5.52
C LEU A 494 41.09 -0.66 -6.91
N ASN A 495 40.76 0.33 -7.75
CA ASN A 495 41.42 0.52 -9.05
C ASN A 495 42.86 1.01 -8.92
N THR A 496 43.29 1.56 -7.78
CA THR A 496 44.71 1.90 -7.54
C THR A 496 45.49 0.76 -6.88
N VAL A 497 44.81 -0.27 -6.38
CA VAL A 497 45.43 -1.47 -5.77
C VAL A 497 45.46 -2.64 -6.75
N LEU A 498 44.57 -2.66 -7.73
CA LEU A 498 44.48 -3.65 -8.79
C LEU A 498 44.78 -3.01 -10.15
N GLU A 499 45.96 -2.41 -10.31
CA GLU A 499 46.46 -2.19 -11.67
C GLU A 499 46.64 -3.55 -12.38
N PRO A 500 46.19 -3.70 -13.64
CA PRO A 500 46.31 -4.95 -14.36
C PRO A 500 47.79 -5.20 -14.71
N HIS A 501 48.45 -6.08 -13.96
CA HIS A 501 49.73 -6.73 -14.29
C HIS A 501 50.72 -5.86 -15.10
N GLY A 502 51.07 -4.69 -14.57
CA GLY A 502 52.18 -3.88 -15.06
C GLY A 502 53.42 -4.13 -14.22
N THR A 503 54.28 -5.06 -14.65
CA THR A 503 55.71 -5.15 -14.27
C THR A 503 56.02 -5.11 -12.76
N ILE A 504 55.98 -6.28 -12.09
CA ILE A 504 56.81 -6.54 -10.90
C ILE A 504 58.25 -6.79 -11.38
N GLU A 505 58.88 -5.79 -11.99
CA GLU A 505 60.32 -5.73 -12.22
C GLU A 505 60.70 -4.25 -12.27
N GLY A 506 60.82 -3.62 -11.10
CA GLY A 506 61.22 -2.22 -11.06
C GLY A 506 61.00 -1.48 -9.75
N GLN A 507 61.06 -2.12 -8.59
CA GLN A 507 61.20 -1.36 -7.33
C GLN A 507 61.77 -2.23 -6.20
N LEU A 508 63.06 -2.52 -6.31
CA LEU A 508 63.90 -2.78 -5.12
C LEU A 508 64.39 -1.41 -4.62
N ASP A 509 63.52 -0.66 -3.93
CA ASP A 509 63.90 0.52 -3.17
C ASP A 509 63.54 0.28 -1.69
N PRO A 510 64.49 0.23 -0.72
CA PRO A 510 64.22 -0.32 0.60
C PRO A 510 63.45 0.60 1.58
N ILE A 511 62.85 1.71 1.15
CA ILE A 511 62.37 2.76 2.09
C ILE A 511 60.88 3.12 1.96
N ALA A 512 60.09 2.43 1.16
CA ALA A 512 58.63 2.66 1.12
C ALA A 512 57.86 1.64 1.98
N ALA A 513 57.37 2.07 3.14
CA ALA A 513 56.40 1.30 3.93
C ALA A 513 55.06 1.24 3.19
N VAL A 514 54.79 0.14 2.49
CA VAL A 514 53.48 -0.14 1.88
C VAL A 514 52.50 -0.55 2.99
N PRO A 515 51.37 0.15 3.20
CA PRO A 515 50.31 -0.34 4.09
C PRO A 515 49.63 -1.54 3.43
N ARG A 516 49.72 -2.72 4.05
CA ARG A 516 49.07 -3.93 3.56
C ARG A 516 47.53 -3.76 3.62
N ALA A 517 46.89 -3.84 2.46
CA ALA A 517 45.43 -3.73 2.31
C ALA A 517 44.69 -5.09 2.33
N LEU A 518 45.34 -6.20 2.69
CA LEU A 518 44.72 -7.53 2.72
C LEU A 518 45.06 -8.28 4.01
N SER A 519 44.04 -8.64 4.80
CA SER A 519 44.14 -9.63 5.87
C SER A 519 43.73 -11.01 5.35
N LEU A 520 44.59 -11.63 4.55
CA LEU A 520 44.54 -13.07 4.28
C LEU A 520 45.97 -13.61 4.29
N SER A 521 46.46 -13.99 5.46
CA SER A 521 47.55 -14.93 5.58
C SER A 521 46.98 -16.35 5.46
N LEU A 522 47.08 -16.96 4.26
CA LEU A 522 47.06 -18.41 4.12
C LEU A 522 47.83 -18.88 2.87
N ILE A 523 49.06 -18.41 2.72
CA ILE A 523 50.12 -19.19 2.07
C ILE A 523 51.34 -19.04 2.98
N GLU A 524 51.66 -20.08 3.74
CA GLU A 524 53.00 -20.22 4.33
C GLU A 524 53.94 -20.57 3.17
N LEU A 525 54.78 -19.61 2.77
CA LEU A 525 55.98 -19.91 2.01
C LEU A 525 56.89 -20.74 2.90
N TRP A 526 57.13 -21.99 2.50
CA TRP A 526 58.14 -22.84 3.14
C TRP A 526 59.49 -22.13 3.11
N ASP A 527 60.08 -21.99 4.29
CA ASP A 527 61.41 -21.43 4.49
C ASP A 527 62.44 -22.32 3.76
N ALA A 528 63.25 -21.71 2.90
CA ALA A 528 64.28 -22.43 2.16
C ALA A 528 65.41 -22.81 3.14
N ALA A 529 65.43 -24.07 3.57
CA ALA A 529 66.52 -24.60 4.36
C ALA A 529 67.86 -24.41 3.64
N ALA A 530 68.79 -23.74 4.30
CA ALA A 530 70.15 -23.52 3.85
C ALA A 530 70.82 -24.88 3.52
N GLN A 531 71.21 -25.07 2.26
CA GLN A 531 71.98 -26.23 1.82
C GLN A 531 73.39 -26.17 2.44
N GLY A 532 73.60 -26.99 3.46
CA GLY A 532 74.95 -27.34 3.92
C GLY A 532 75.65 -28.21 2.87
N PHE A 533 76.86 -27.81 2.49
CA PHE A 533 77.75 -28.58 1.62
C PHE A 533 78.18 -29.89 2.29
N PRO A 534 78.07 -31.06 1.62
CA PRO A 534 78.86 -32.24 1.98
C PRO A 534 80.20 -32.29 1.21
N PRO A 535 81.27 -32.86 1.80
CA PRO A 535 82.66 -32.65 1.36
C PRO A 535 83.11 -33.53 0.18
N LEU A 536 84.15 -33.06 -0.51
CA LEU A 536 84.87 -33.71 -1.62
C LEU A 536 85.59 -34.99 -1.18
N ILE A 537 85.47 -36.05 -1.98
CA ILE A 537 86.44 -37.16 -2.07
C ILE A 537 86.69 -37.47 -3.54
N ASP A 538 87.96 -37.38 -3.93
CA ASP A 538 88.55 -37.72 -5.24
C ASP A 538 88.77 -39.23 -5.41
N GLU A 539 88.32 -39.74 -6.57
CA GLU A 539 88.89 -40.79 -7.47
C GLU A 539 89.39 -42.17 -6.94
N PRO A 540 89.63 -43.21 -7.79
CA PRO A 540 89.14 -43.54 -9.13
C PRO A 540 88.66 -45.03 -9.28
N VAL A 541 88.34 -45.44 -10.52
CA VAL A 541 88.76 -46.69 -11.21
C VAL A 541 87.63 -47.44 -11.95
N THR A 542 87.89 -47.53 -13.25
CA THR A 542 87.42 -48.36 -14.36
C THR A 542 86.75 -49.71 -14.11
N GLY A 543 85.83 -50.08 -15.01
CA GLY A 543 85.55 -51.47 -15.35
C GLY A 543 84.50 -51.63 -16.45
N ALA A 544 84.98 -52.01 -17.64
CA ALA A 544 84.33 -52.68 -18.78
C ALA A 544 82.81 -52.96 -18.68
N GLY A 545 81.98 -52.65 -19.67
CA GLY A 545 82.09 -53.10 -21.05
C GLY A 545 80.77 -53.76 -21.47
N ASN A 546 80.53 -53.77 -22.78
CA ASN A 546 79.47 -54.47 -23.53
C ASN A 546 78.17 -53.65 -23.64
N ASP A 547 77.87 -53.10 -24.81
CA ASP A 547 77.25 -53.82 -25.94
C ASP A 547 76.05 -54.64 -25.45
N ASP A 548 74.81 -54.28 -25.80
CA ASP A 548 74.27 -54.60 -27.11
C ASP A 548 72.76 -54.29 -27.22
N LEU A 549 72.30 -54.20 -28.47
CA LEU A 549 70.97 -54.41 -29.07
C LEU A 549 69.66 -54.19 -28.25
N TRP A 550 68.50 -53.72 -28.76
CA TRP A 550 67.89 -53.36 -30.05
C TRP A 550 66.56 -52.63 -29.71
N GLN A 551 66.16 -51.55 -30.41
CA GLN A 551 65.16 -51.50 -31.51
C GLN A 551 63.89 -52.36 -31.32
N ARG A 552 62.67 -52.01 -31.75
CA ARG A 552 61.99 -50.87 -32.37
C ARG A 552 60.49 -51.23 -32.34
N LYS A 553 59.63 -50.20 -32.39
CA LYS A 553 58.18 -50.25 -32.68
C LYS A 553 57.82 -50.98 -33.99
N PRO A 554 56.59 -51.49 -34.14
CA PRO A 554 55.80 -51.33 -35.34
C PRO A 554 55.12 -49.95 -35.42
#